data_AF-A0A7S1JXC3-F1
#
_entry.id   AF-A0A7S1JXC3-F1
#
_cell.length_a   1.000
_cell.length_b   1.000
_cell.length_c   1.000
_cell.angle_alpha   90.00
_cell.angle_beta   90.00
_cell.angle_gamma   90.00
#
_symmetry.space_group_name_H-M   'P 1'
#
loop_
_entity.id
_entity.type
_entity.pdbx_description
1 polymer ?
#
loop_
_entity_poly.entity_id
_entity_poly.type
_entity_poly.pdbx_seq_one_letter_code
_entity_poly.pdbx_strand_id
1 'polypeptide(L)'
;TIGADWQLSPMSKGFLMSMLLVGLGTGSAISGWLSDAYGRRNSILMALCGIIASNLTTLFATGYWYMLFCRLLAGISVGFGIPAWLSLINELSPIRARAPLQAIGGFFFLVGSSYACVSIIIV
;
A
#
# COMPACT_ATOMS: atom_id res chain seq x y z
N THR A 1 13.56 -15.08 9.22
CA THR A 1 12.40 -14.17 9.02
C THR A 1 12.11 -13.52 10.34
N ILE A 2 11.66 -12.26 10.38
CA ILE A 2 11.44 -11.47 11.62
C ILE A 2 10.58 -12.24 12.66
N GLY A 3 9.70 -13.13 12.20
CA GLY A 3 8.92 -14.02 13.07
C GLY A 3 9.67 -15.16 13.77
N ALA A 4 10.84 -15.57 13.27
CA ALA A 4 11.76 -16.51 13.88
C ALA A 4 12.79 -15.78 14.76
N ASP A 5 13.26 -14.61 14.32
CA ASP A 5 14.25 -13.81 15.05
C ASP A 5 13.67 -13.21 16.34
N TRP A 6 12.38 -12.85 16.34
CA TRP A 6 11.71 -12.21 17.49
C TRP A 6 10.73 -13.11 18.24
N GLN A 7 10.74 -14.43 17.97
CA GLN A 7 9.86 -15.43 18.62
C GLN A 7 8.38 -15.00 18.76
N LEU A 8 7.83 -14.35 17.74
CA LEU A 8 6.49 -13.75 17.81
C LEU A 8 5.40 -14.83 17.81
N SER A 9 4.46 -14.70 18.75
CA SER A 9 3.23 -15.49 18.81
C SER A 9 2.44 -15.39 17.49
N PRO A 10 1.74 -16.45 17.04
CA PRO A 10 0.86 -16.40 15.88
C PRO A 10 -0.13 -15.22 15.91
N MET A 11 -0.60 -14.86 17.10
CA MET A 11 -1.52 -13.73 17.30
C MET A 11 -0.86 -12.39 16.99
N SER A 12 0.40 -12.19 17.39
CA SER A 12 1.17 -10.96 17.12
C SER A 12 1.44 -10.78 15.62
N LYS A 13 1.68 -11.89 14.90
CA LYS A 13 1.84 -11.88 13.43
C LYS A 13 0.53 -11.51 12.74
N GLY A 14 -0.60 -12.06 13.21
CA GLY A 14 -1.93 -11.68 12.73
C GLY A 14 -2.18 -10.19 12.88
N PHE A 15 -1.86 -9.62 14.05
CA PHE A 15 -2.03 -8.20 14.32
C PHE A 15 -1.23 -7.29 13.38
N LEU A 16 -0.01 -7.67 13.00
CA LEU A 16 0.79 -6.91 12.02
C LEU A 16 0.11 -6.85 10.64
N MET A 17 -0.56 -7.92 10.22
CA MET A 17 -1.30 -7.95 8.96
C MET A 17 -2.61 -7.18 9.06
N SER A 18 -3.33 -7.33 10.17
CA SER A 18 -4.57 -6.58 10.43
C SER A 18 -4.31 -5.07 10.43
N MET A 19 -3.22 -4.61 11.05
CA MET A 19 -2.88 -3.18 11.08
C MET A 19 -2.59 -2.59 9.71
N LEU A 20 -2.00 -3.39 8.81
CA LEU A 20 -1.84 -2.98 7.42
C LEU A 20 -3.20 -2.82 6.72
N LEU A 21 -4.15 -3.73 6.95
CA LEU A 21 -5.51 -3.63 6.41
C LEU A 21 -6.29 -2.45 7.00
N VAL A 22 -6.16 -2.20 8.30
CA VAL A 22 -6.75 -1.03 8.96
C VAL A 22 -6.17 0.26 8.37
N GLY A 23 -4.86 0.32 8.18
CA GLY A 23 -4.21 1.43 7.49
C GLY A 23 -4.74 1.61 6.07
N LEU A 24 -4.90 0.52 5.33
CA LEU A 24 -5.42 0.57 3.95
C LEU A 24 -6.87 1.07 3.90
N GLY A 25 -7.73 0.61 4.82
CA GLY A 25 -9.11 1.10 4.92
C GLY A 25 -9.18 2.58 5.28
N THR A 26 -8.42 3.01 6.28
CA THR A 26 -8.39 4.42 6.72
C THR A 26 -7.80 5.33 5.65
N GLY A 27 -6.71 4.94 4.99
CA GLY A 27 -6.11 5.69 3.87
C GLY A 27 -7.06 5.81 2.68
N SER A 28 -7.81 4.75 2.37
CA SER A 28 -8.82 4.77 1.30
C SER A 28 -9.98 5.71 1.63
N ALA A 29 -10.42 5.76 2.89
CA ALA A 29 -11.50 6.67 3.31
C ALA A 29 -11.07 8.15 3.21
N ILE A 30 -9.82 8.47 3.59
CA ILE A 30 -9.28 9.83 3.56
C ILE A 30 -8.98 10.29 2.12
N SER A 31 -8.76 9.33 1.21
CA SER A 31 -8.37 9.60 -0.18
C SER A 31 -9.32 10.51 -0.95
N GLY A 32 -10.64 10.37 -0.77
CA GLY A 32 -11.63 11.16 -1.48
C GLY A 32 -11.50 12.63 -1.12
N TRP A 33 -11.50 12.92 0.18
CA TRP A 33 -11.39 14.29 0.69
C TRP A 33 -10.08 14.97 0.28
N LEU A 34 -8.96 14.26 0.36
CA LEU A 34 -7.67 14.84 -0.03
C LEU A 34 -7.51 14.97 -1.55
N SER A 35 -8.06 14.03 -2.32
CA SER A 35 -8.06 14.09 -3.79
C SER A 35 -8.88 15.26 -4.32
N ASP A 36 -9.99 15.57 -3.66
CA ASP A 36 -10.83 16.71 -4.00
C ASP A 36 -10.15 18.04 -3.60
N ALA A 37 -9.40 18.06 -2.49
CA ALA A 37 -8.73 19.27 -1.99
C ALA A 37 -7.40 19.61 -2.69
N TYR A 38 -6.55 18.61 -2.97
CA TYR A 38 -5.17 18.82 -3.48
C TYR A 38 -5.01 18.48 -4.97
N GLY A 39 -6.06 17.95 -5.59
CA GLY A 39 -6.06 17.50 -6.97
C GLY A 39 -5.48 16.09 -7.15
N ARG A 40 -6.05 15.34 -8.10
CA ARG A 40 -5.79 13.90 -8.30
C ARG A 40 -4.32 13.55 -8.55
N ARG A 41 -3.57 14.40 -9.26
CA ARG A 41 -2.13 14.18 -9.54
C ARG A 41 -1.29 14.27 -8.26
N ASN A 42 -1.56 15.25 -7.40
CA ASN A 42 -0.81 15.42 -6.17
C ASN A 42 -1.11 14.30 -5.18
N SER A 43 -2.34 13.79 -5.16
CA SER A 43 -2.68 12.64 -4.34
C SER A 43 -1.86 11.39 -4.70
N ILE A 44 -1.64 11.12 -5.98
CA ILE A 44 -0.80 10.00 -6.41
C ILE A 44 0.65 10.20 -5.97
N LEU A 45 1.19 11.40 -6.12
CA LEU A 45 2.56 11.72 -5.67
C LEU A 45 2.71 11.57 -4.16
N MET A 46 1.74 12.05 -3.38
CA MET A 46 1.73 11.88 -1.92
C MET A 46 1.65 10.41 -1.52
N ALA A 47 0.85 9.59 -2.20
CA ALA A 47 0.80 8.14 -1.98
C ALA A 47 2.18 7.50 -2.23
N LEU A 48 2.83 7.83 -3.35
CA LEU A 48 4.14 7.31 -3.71
C LEU A 48 5.21 7.72 -2.68
N CYS A 49 5.25 8.99 -2.30
CA CYS A 49 6.16 9.48 -1.26
C CYS A 49 5.91 8.78 0.07
N GLY A 50 4.64 8.58 0.47
CA GLY A 50 4.28 7.85 1.69
C GLY A 50 4.72 6.39 1.66
N ILE A 51 4.56 5.70 0.53
CA ILE A 51 5.05 4.32 0.34
C ILE A 51 6.58 4.29 0.49
N ILE A 52 7.31 5.18 -0.17
CA ILE A 52 8.78 5.22 -0.07
C ILE A 52 9.22 5.50 1.38
N ALA A 53 8.62 6.51 2.02
CA ALA A 53 8.94 6.89 3.39
C ALA A 53 8.65 5.77 4.39
N SER A 54 7.50 5.09 4.28
CA SER A 54 7.14 3.98 5.16
C SER A 54 8.06 2.77 4.99
N ASN A 55 8.47 2.46 3.75
CA ASN A 55 9.46 1.41 3.49
C ASN A 55 10.84 1.76 4.05
N LEU A 56 11.30 3.01 3.88
CA LEU A 56 12.56 3.48 4.49
C LEU A 56 12.51 3.39 6.02
N THR A 57 11.39 3.82 6.62
CA THR A 57 11.20 3.79 8.07
C THR A 57 11.21 2.35 8.59
N THR A 58 10.70 1.40 7.81
CA THR A 58 10.73 -0.03 8.16
C THR A 58 12.16 -0.57 8.28
N LEU A 59 13.13 -0.03 7.54
CA LEU A 59 14.54 -0.44 7.65
C LEU A 59 15.12 -0.17 9.04
N PHE A 60 14.65 0.88 9.71
CA PHE A 60 15.08 1.27 11.05
C PHE A 60 14.22 0.66 12.16
N ALA A 61 13.32 -0.28 11.82
CA ALA A 61 12.41 -0.86 12.80
C ALA A 61 13.14 -1.81 13.77
N THR A 62 13.41 -1.34 14.98
CA THR A 62 14.14 -2.09 16.02
C THR A 62 13.23 -2.90 16.94
N GLY A 63 11.90 -2.82 16.80
CA GLY A 63 10.97 -3.56 17.68
C GLY A 63 9.56 -3.73 17.11
N TYR A 64 8.78 -4.60 17.77
CA TYR A 64 7.43 -5.00 17.34
C TYR A 64 6.47 -3.82 17.16
N TRP A 65 6.38 -2.94 18.16
CA TRP A 65 5.48 -1.78 18.13
C TRP A 65 5.84 -0.80 17.02
N TYR A 66 7.13 -0.59 16.78
CA TYR A 66 7.61 0.28 15.71
C TYR A 66 7.29 -0.32 14.33
N MET A 67 7.48 -1.62 14.18
CA MET A 67 7.13 -2.34 12.96
C MET A 67 5.61 -2.29 12.70
N LEU A 68 4.80 -2.38 13.77
CA LEU A 68 3.34 -2.29 13.71
C LEU A 68 2.87 -0.90 13.27
N PHE A 69 3.51 0.15 13.77
CA PHE A 69 3.31 1.52 13.28
C PHE A 69 3.71 1.67 11.81
N CYS A 70 4.86 1.12 11.41
CA CYS A 70 5.31 1.14 10.01
C CYS A 70 4.31 0.43 9.09
N ARG A 71 3.70 -0.68 9.52
CA ARG A 71 2.66 -1.40 8.76
C ARG A 71 1.40 -0.57 8.58
N LEU A 72 0.97 0.13 9.64
CA LEU A 72 -0.18 1.02 9.57
C LEU A 72 0.11 2.19 8.60
N LEU A 73 1.28 2.82 8.69
CA LEU A 73 1.69 3.91 7.81
C LEU A 73 1.80 3.45 6.34
N ALA A 74 2.38 2.28 6.10
CA ALA A 74 2.44 1.68 4.77
C ALA A 74 1.03 1.40 4.22
N GLY A 75 0.15 0.84 5.04
CA GLY A 75 -1.26 0.62 4.70
C GLY A 75 -1.97 1.92 4.28
N ILE A 76 -1.84 2.99 5.08
CA ILE A 76 -2.42 4.30 4.77
C ILE A 76 -1.92 4.82 3.43
N SER A 77 -0.61 4.74 3.20
CA SER A 77 0.02 5.24 1.97
C SER A 77 -0.49 4.51 0.72
N VAL A 78 -0.63 3.18 0.80
CA VAL A 78 -1.20 2.37 -0.29
C VAL A 78 -2.68 2.66 -0.48
N GLY A 79 -3.46 2.69 0.61
CA GLY A 79 -4.90 2.96 0.57
C GLY A 79 -5.24 4.31 -0.04
N PHE A 80 -4.37 5.30 0.14
CA PHE A 80 -4.53 6.62 -0.45
C PHE A 80 -4.37 6.62 -1.99
N GLY A 81 -3.42 5.85 -2.52
CA GLY A 81 -3.09 5.83 -3.95
C GLY A 81 -4.07 5.04 -4.83
N ILE A 82 -4.69 3.97 -4.28
CA ILE A 82 -5.62 3.09 -5.02
C ILE A 82 -6.82 3.85 -5.64
N PRO A 83 -7.59 4.65 -4.89
CA PRO A 83 -8.73 5.38 -5.45
C PRO A 83 -8.27 6.51 -6.38
N ALA A 84 -7.14 7.16 -6.08
CA ALA A 84 -6.61 8.24 -6.91
C ALA A 84 -6.21 7.74 -8.32
N TRP A 85 -5.55 6.58 -8.45
CA TRP A 85 -5.20 6.04 -9.79
C TRP A 85 -6.44 5.58 -10.56
N LEU A 86 -7.40 4.91 -9.91
CA LEU A 86 -8.66 4.49 -10.55
C LEU A 86 -9.42 5.68 -11.12
N SER A 87 -9.49 6.75 -10.32
CA SER A 87 -10.12 7.98 -10.73
C SER A 87 -9.36 8.61 -11.90
N LEU A 88 -8.04 8.75 -11.81
CA LEU A 88 -7.22 9.30 -12.88
C LEU A 88 -7.43 8.58 -14.22
N ILE A 89 -7.46 7.24 -14.23
CA ILE A 89 -7.76 6.47 -15.44
C ILE A 89 -9.14 6.80 -15.99
N ASN A 90 -10.15 6.90 -15.14
CA ASN A 90 -11.51 7.20 -15.59
C ASN A 90 -11.64 8.60 -16.21
N GLU A 91 -10.81 9.56 -15.78
CA GLU A 91 -10.76 10.93 -16.33
C GLU A 91 -10.01 11.01 -17.65
N LEU A 92 -8.86 10.35 -17.76
CA LEU A 92 -7.99 10.44 -18.95
C LEU A 92 -8.40 9.49 -20.07
N SER A 93 -9.16 8.43 -19.77
CA SER A 93 -9.49 7.40 -20.75
C SER A 93 -10.92 7.49 -21.28
N PRO A 94 -11.12 7.21 -22.60
CA PRO A 94 -12.45 7.09 -23.16
C PRO A 94 -13.18 5.89 -22.52
N ILE A 95 -14.51 5.98 -22.39
CA ILE A 95 -15.35 4.99 -21.69
C ILE A 95 -15.05 3.53 -22.09
N ARG A 96 -14.78 3.27 -23.38
CA ARG A 96 -14.48 1.94 -23.90
C ARG A 96 -13.13 1.36 -23.43
N ALA A 97 -12.18 2.22 -23.04
CA ALA A 97 -10.83 1.85 -22.62
C ALA A 97 -10.65 1.78 -21.09
N ARG A 98 -11.64 2.20 -20.29
CA ARG A 98 -11.54 2.21 -18.82
C ARG A 98 -11.27 0.83 -18.23
N ALA A 99 -12.10 -0.15 -18.58
CA ALA A 99 -11.97 -1.53 -18.10
C ALA A 99 -10.64 -2.20 -18.50
N PRO A 100 -10.18 -2.16 -19.78
CA PRO A 100 -8.90 -2.77 -20.12
C PRO A 100 -7.70 -2.06 -19.48
N LEU A 101 -7.72 -0.74 -19.32
CA LEU A 101 -6.65 -0.02 -18.61
C LEU A 101 -6.58 -0.40 -17.12
N GLN A 102 -7.73 -0.54 -16.47
CA GLN A 102 -7.78 -1.03 -15.09
C GLN A 102 -7.27 -2.47 -14.99
N ALA A 103 -7.61 -3.34 -15.96
CA ALA A 103 -7.12 -4.72 -16.00
C ALA A 103 -5.59 -4.79 -16.18
N ILE A 104 -5.01 -3.94 -17.03
CA ILE A 104 -3.55 -3.84 -17.19
C ILE A 104 -2.90 -3.41 -15.87
N GLY A 105 -3.45 -2.41 -15.17
CA GLY A 105 -2.93 -2.00 -13.86
C GLY A 105 -3.01 -3.13 -12.83
N GLY A 106 -4.11 -3.88 -12.79
CA GLY A 106 -4.26 -5.07 -11.94
C GLY A 106 -3.25 -6.17 -12.27
N PHE A 107 -2.93 -6.36 -13.55
CA PHE A 107 -1.90 -7.30 -13.98
C PHE A 107 -0.52 -6.93 -13.43
N PHE A 108 -0.14 -5.64 -13.47
CA PHE A 108 1.12 -5.18 -12.88
C PHE A 108 1.18 -5.42 -11.36
N PHE A 109 0.06 -5.21 -10.65
CA PHE A 109 -0.02 -5.49 -9.22
C PHE A 109 0.19 -6.99 -8.92
N LEU A 110 -0.40 -7.87 -9.73
CA LEU A 110 -0.23 -9.32 -9.60
C LEU A 110 1.22 -9.73 -9.84
N VAL A 111 1.84 -9.27 -10.93
CA VAL A 111 3.24 -9.56 -11.26
C VAL A 111 4.18 -9.09 -10.14
N GLY A 112 3.95 -7.89 -9.61
CA GLY A 112 4.73 -7.37 -8.48
C GLY A 112 4.58 -8.23 -7.22
N SER A 113 3.36 -8.67 -6.92
CA SER A 113 3.08 -9.55 -5.77
C SER A 113 3.77 -10.91 -5.93
N SER A 114 3.74 -11.49 -7.13
CA SER A 114 4.44 -12.74 -7.44
C SER A 114 5.95 -12.58 -7.31
N TYR A 115 6.52 -11.48 -7.81
CA TYR A 115 7.95 -11.18 -7.67
C TYR A 115 8.35 -11.07 -6.20
N ALA A 116 7.56 -10.39 -5.37
CA ALA A 116 7.81 -10.28 -3.94
C ALA A 116 7.84 -11.65 -3.24
N CYS A 117 6.89 -12.54 -3.56
CA CYS A 117 6.90 -13.91 -3.03
C CYS A 117 8.17 -14.69 -3.43
N VAL A 118 8.58 -14.59 -4.70
CA VAL A 118 9.80 -15.25 -5.20
C VAL A 118 11.05 -14.69 -4.52
N SER A 119 11.14 -13.37 -4.35
CA SER A 119 12.25 -12.72 -3.64
C SER A 119 12.39 -13.20 -2.20
N ILE A 120 11.28 -13.52 -1.52
CA ILE A 120 11.31 -14.04 -0.13
C ILE A 120 11.78 -15.50 -0.08
N ILE A 121 11.57 -16.29 -1.14
CA ILE A 121 11.99 -17.69 -1.20
C ILE A 121 13.49 -17.80 -1.51
N ILE A 122 14.03 -16.87 -2.31
CA ILE A 122 15.43 -16.86 -2.73
C ILE A 122 16.38 -16.37 -1.62
N VAL A 123 15.88 -15.55 -0.68
CA VAL A 123 16.65 -14.95 0.44
C VAL A 123 16.41 -15.72 1.72
#